data_AF-A0A8T3T9W0-F1
#
_entry.id   AF-A0A8T3T9W0-F1
#
_cell.length_a   1.000
_cell.length_b   1.000
_cell.length_c   1.000
_cell.angle_alpha   90.00
_cell.angle_beta   90.00
_cell.angle_gamma   90.00
#
_symmetry.space_group_name_H-M   'P 1'
#
loop_
_entity.id
_entity.type
_entity.pdbx_description
1 polymer ?
#
loop_
_entity_poly.entity_id
_entity_poly.type
_entity_poly.pdbx_seq_one_letter_code
_entity_poly.pdbx_strand_id
1 'polypeptide(L)'
;MSTLLAAVVAVALLGGIGFVAANSGLLPGSDEGSPSPRSAASLDPSPGASGSAAPSASPATSPGPAASPSAPVATPQATSGVPPSASPMPSTMPPAATGFTCETATVADASSSAWRLVRSRWGPRGGFDQLALVLQLRRTDAPRATTVTVESMTGSEVTERYGLPAPTSGDRAIVLSFDGPVQLPTAFEGSPDLTSIQELSTTTDDGTVRVVVGVTGEGCHRVSAAGWAFQSAAQEVEVILDVQHE
;
A
#
# COMPACT_ATOMS: atom_id res chain seq x y z
N MET A 1 -26.55 -10.14 -21.17
CA MET A 1 -26.28 -8.87 -20.45
C MET A 1 -26.27 -9.20 -18.97
N SER A 2 -25.06 -9.34 -18.42
CA SER A 2 -24.84 -9.70 -17.02
C SER A 2 -24.65 -8.42 -16.22
N THR A 3 -25.57 -8.14 -15.29
CA THR A 3 -25.42 -7.03 -14.35
C THR A 3 -25.46 -7.61 -12.94
N LEU A 4 -24.27 -7.71 -12.34
CA LEU A 4 -24.05 -8.15 -10.96
C LEU A 4 -24.07 -6.89 -10.08
N LEU A 5 -25.10 -6.74 -9.24
CA LEU A 5 -25.18 -5.74 -8.19
C LEU A 5 -24.81 -6.44 -6.88
N ALA A 6 -23.65 -6.10 -6.33
CA ALA A 6 -23.18 -6.59 -5.05
C ALA A 6 -23.87 -5.84 -3.90
N ALA A 7 -24.48 -6.59 -2.99
CA ALA A 7 -25.01 -6.11 -1.73
C ALA A 7 -23.85 -5.78 -0.77
N VAL A 8 -23.84 -4.55 -0.24
CA VAL A 8 -22.93 -4.14 0.83
C VAL A 8 -23.56 -4.57 2.15
N VAL A 9 -23.03 -5.63 2.74
CA VAL A 9 -23.31 -6.02 4.13
C VAL A 9 -22.28 -5.31 5.01
N ALA A 10 -22.73 -4.36 5.82
CA ALA A 10 -21.92 -3.75 6.86
C ALA A 10 -21.97 -4.64 8.11
N VAL A 11 -20.85 -5.28 8.45
CA VAL A 11 -20.64 -5.90 9.77
C VAL A 11 -19.63 -5.06 10.52
N ALA A 12 -20.05 -4.59 11.70
CA ALA A 12 -19.26 -3.83 12.66
C ALA A 12 -18.26 -4.72 13.39
N LEU A 13 -17.10 -4.17 13.77
CA LEU A 13 -16.33 -4.65 14.91
C LEU A 13 -15.73 -3.44 15.66
N LEU A 14 -16.41 -3.12 16.77
CA LEU A 14 -15.86 -2.38 17.89
C LEU A 14 -14.75 -3.24 18.52
N GLY A 15 -13.53 -2.76 18.46
CA GLY A 15 -12.38 -3.34 19.15
C GLY A 15 -11.49 -2.23 19.67
N GLY A 16 -11.88 -1.65 20.81
CA GLY A 16 -10.98 -0.80 21.57
C GLY A 16 -9.93 -1.66 22.27
N ILE A 17 -8.66 -1.33 22.05
CA ILE A 17 -7.58 -1.68 22.96
C ILE A 17 -6.74 -0.40 23.11
N GLY A 18 -6.79 0.17 24.31
CA GLY A 18 -5.98 1.32 24.68
C GLY A 18 -4.51 0.92 24.80
N PHE A 19 -3.63 1.76 24.26
CA PHE A 19 -2.21 1.69 24.56
C PHE A 19 -1.87 2.83 25.52
N VAL A 20 -1.64 2.46 26.79
CA VAL A 20 -1.12 3.35 27.83
C VAL A 20 0.40 3.26 27.75
N ALA A 21 1.04 4.26 27.14
CA ALA A 21 2.47 4.47 27.27
C ALA A 21 2.71 5.39 28.47
N ALA A 22 2.89 4.80 29.65
CA ALA A 22 3.51 5.47 30.79
C ALA A 22 4.97 5.00 30.84
N ASN A 23 5.89 5.83 30.37
CA ASN A 23 7.32 5.62 30.59
C ASN A 23 7.84 6.75 31.47
N SER A 24 8.03 6.47 32.75
CA SER A 24 8.62 7.37 33.75
C SER A 24 9.31 6.53 34.82
N GLY A 25 10.59 6.81 35.05
CA GLY A 25 11.45 6.17 36.07
C GLY A 25 12.66 5.49 35.42
N LEU A 26 13.86 6.09 35.32
CA LEU A 26 14.78 6.47 36.40
C LEU A 26 14.77 5.48 37.55
N LEU A 27 15.78 4.59 37.60
CA LEU A 27 16.75 4.44 38.70
C LEU A 27 17.79 3.33 38.36
N PRO A 28 19.05 3.44 38.84
CA PRO A 28 20.09 2.42 38.67
C PRO A 28 20.07 1.44 39.86
N GLY A 29 20.30 0.15 39.59
CA GLY A 29 20.41 -0.87 40.63
C GLY A 29 21.21 -2.06 40.13
N SER A 30 22.46 -2.14 40.58
CA SER A 30 23.30 -3.32 40.54
C SER A 30 22.64 -4.45 41.32
N ASP A 31 22.59 -5.67 40.78
CA ASP A 31 22.74 -6.87 41.62
C ASP A 31 23.15 -8.10 40.79
N GLU A 32 24.17 -8.77 41.31
CA GLU A 32 24.78 -10.01 40.87
C GLU A 32 23.89 -11.18 41.32
N GLY A 33 23.54 -12.12 40.42
CA GLY A 33 22.85 -13.32 40.87
C GLY A 33 22.24 -14.21 39.79
N SER A 34 23.06 -15.09 39.20
CA SER A 34 22.60 -16.42 38.77
C SER A 34 22.67 -17.36 39.99
N PRO A 35 21.91 -18.47 40.14
CA PRO A 35 21.37 -19.32 39.06
C PRO A 35 20.00 -20.00 39.31
N SER A 36 19.45 -20.61 38.24
CA SER A 36 18.84 -21.97 38.18
C SER A 36 17.46 -22.06 37.51
N PRO A 37 17.22 -23.09 36.69
CA PRO A 37 15.97 -23.35 36.00
C PRO A 37 15.00 -24.18 36.87
N ARG A 38 13.69 -23.93 36.73
CA ARG A 38 12.65 -24.85 37.22
C ARG A 38 11.60 -25.12 36.15
N SER A 39 11.52 -26.39 35.80
CA SER A 39 10.43 -27.05 35.11
C SER A 39 9.12 -26.97 35.89
N ALA A 40 8.00 -26.74 35.21
CA ALA A 40 6.64 -27.24 35.49
C ALA A 40 5.76 -26.79 34.29
N ALA A 41 5.30 -27.67 33.41
CA ALA A 41 4.20 -28.64 33.53
C ALA A 41 2.79 -28.03 33.42
N SER A 42 1.98 -28.72 32.61
CA SER A 42 0.50 -28.82 32.64
C SER A 42 -0.32 -27.71 31.96
N LEU A 43 -0.95 -28.00 30.81
CA LEU A 43 -2.30 -28.58 30.60
C LEU A 43 -3.37 -27.48 30.55
N ASP A 44 -4.02 -27.29 29.38
CA ASP A 44 -5.48 -27.46 29.26
C ASP A 44 -5.95 -27.38 27.78
N PRO A 45 -6.70 -28.37 27.26
CA PRO A 45 -7.43 -28.28 26.00
C PRO A 45 -8.91 -27.91 26.24
N SER A 46 -9.38 -26.79 25.70
CA SER A 46 -10.82 -26.48 25.62
C SER A 46 -11.39 -26.73 24.23
N PRO A 47 -12.34 -27.68 24.07
CA PRO A 47 -13.15 -27.82 22.87
C PRO A 47 -14.55 -27.19 23.06
N GLY A 48 -15.08 -26.56 22.01
CA GLY A 48 -16.47 -26.11 21.93
C GLY A 48 -16.56 -24.75 21.22
N ALA A 49 -17.43 -24.51 20.24
CA ALA A 49 -18.72 -25.12 19.99
C ALA A 49 -19.09 -25.06 18.50
N SER A 50 -19.81 -26.08 18.06
CA SER A 50 -20.60 -26.09 16.84
C SER A 50 -21.80 -25.16 17.00
N GLY A 51 -22.00 -24.25 16.06
CA GLY A 51 -23.19 -23.41 15.96
C GLY A 51 -23.72 -23.40 14.53
N SER A 52 -24.63 -24.33 14.22
CA SER A 52 -25.49 -24.27 13.04
C SER A 52 -26.65 -23.31 13.29
N ALA A 53 -26.88 -22.37 12.38
CA ALA A 53 -28.18 -21.74 12.19
C ALA A 53 -28.30 -21.14 10.78
N ALA A 54 -29.18 -21.72 9.97
CA ALA A 54 -29.86 -21.03 8.87
C ALA A 54 -31.08 -20.28 9.45
N PRO A 55 -31.59 -19.22 8.80
CA PRO A 55 -32.72 -19.48 7.89
C PRO A 55 -32.82 -18.59 6.64
N SER A 56 -33.53 -19.15 5.66
CA SER A 56 -34.10 -18.52 4.47
C SER A 56 -34.99 -17.32 4.76
N ALA A 57 -34.96 -16.33 3.85
CA ALA A 57 -36.14 -15.56 3.48
C ALA A 57 -35.98 -14.96 2.06
N SER A 58 -36.92 -15.28 1.18
CA SER A 58 -37.19 -14.53 -0.06
C SER A 58 -38.47 -13.72 0.12
N PRO A 59 -38.58 -12.53 -0.49
CA PRO A 59 -39.84 -12.23 -1.14
C PRO A 59 -39.74 -11.47 -2.49
N ALA A 60 -40.59 -11.95 -3.40
CA ALA A 60 -41.52 -11.24 -4.30
C ALA A 60 -41.09 -9.98 -5.10
N THR A 61 -40.96 -10.22 -6.41
CA THR A 61 -41.73 -9.65 -7.55
C THR A 61 -42.33 -8.23 -7.45
N SER A 62 -41.97 -7.38 -8.42
CA SER A 62 -42.89 -6.36 -8.96
C SER A 62 -42.49 -6.00 -10.41
N PRO A 63 -43.32 -6.28 -11.43
CA PRO A 63 -43.14 -5.80 -12.80
C PRO A 63 -44.06 -4.59 -13.07
N GLY A 64 -43.48 -3.51 -13.60
CA GLY A 64 -44.21 -2.31 -14.01
C GLY A 64 -43.81 -1.85 -15.43
N PRO A 65 -44.78 -1.58 -16.33
CA PRO A 65 -44.54 -1.17 -17.71
C PRO A 65 -44.53 0.35 -17.87
N ALA A 66 -43.82 0.88 -18.87
CA ALA A 66 -44.26 2.04 -19.67
C ALA A 66 -43.31 2.31 -20.84
N ALA A 67 -43.90 2.61 -21.98
CA ALA A 67 -43.27 2.79 -23.28
C ALA A 67 -43.06 4.27 -23.64
N SER A 68 -42.17 4.49 -24.64
CA SER A 68 -42.15 5.56 -25.66
C SER A 68 -41.77 6.99 -25.23
N PRO A 69 -41.35 7.90 -26.17
CA PRO A 69 -41.05 7.74 -27.61
C PRO A 69 -39.67 8.27 -28.05
N SER A 70 -39.34 8.00 -29.31
CA SER A 70 -38.19 8.50 -30.07
C SER A 70 -38.15 10.04 -30.18
N ALA A 71 -36.95 10.61 -30.07
CA ALA A 71 -36.63 12.00 -30.38
C ALA A 71 -35.69 12.07 -31.61
N PRO A 72 -35.73 13.17 -32.39
CA PRO A 72 -35.30 13.20 -33.78
C PRO A 72 -33.78 13.16 -34.00
N VAL A 73 -33.43 12.53 -35.12
CA VAL A 73 -32.11 12.52 -35.75
C VAL A 73 -31.68 13.95 -36.10
N ALA A 74 -30.63 14.44 -35.44
CA ALA A 74 -29.93 15.65 -35.84
C ALA A 74 -28.88 15.31 -36.90
N THR A 75 -29.02 15.91 -38.08
CA THR A 75 -28.05 15.86 -39.18
C THR A 75 -26.77 16.61 -38.77
N PRO A 76 -25.58 15.97 -38.76
CA PRO A 76 -24.35 16.69 -38.51
C PRO A 76 -24.00 17.58 -39.71
N GLN A 77 -23.89 18.88 -39.43
CA GLN A 77 -23.39 19.88 -40.37
C GLN A 77 -21.88 19.66 -40.52
N ALA A 78 -21.42 19.38 -41.74
CA ALA A 78 -20.00 19.27 -42.05
C ALA A 78 -19.33 20.64 -41.87
N THR A 79 -18.65 20.84 -40.75
CA THR A 79 -17.74 21.99 -40.57
C THR A 79 -16.40 21.63 -41.19
N SER A 80 -16.06 22.34 -42.28
CA SER A 80 -14.76 22.26 -42.95
C SER A 80 -13.63 22.46 -41.96
N GLY A 81 -12.75 21.46 -41.89
CA GLY A 81 -11.71 21.32 -40.89
C GLY A 81 -10.61 22.37 -40.99
N VAL A 82 -10.30 22.97 -39.85
CA VAL A 82 -8.95 23.46 -39.55
C VAL A 82 -8.16 22.25 -39.05
N PRO A 83 -7.02 21.89 -39.65
CA PRO A 83 -6.20 20.80 -39.12
C PRO A 83 -5.75 21.19 -37.70
N PRO A 84 -6.01 20.36 -36.67
CA PRO A 84 -5.49 20.64 -35.35
C PRO A 84 -3.97 20.67 -35.43
N SER A 85 -3.39 21.80 -35.05
CA SER A 85 -1.96 21.94 -34.82
C SER A 85 -1.53 20.80 -33.90
N ALA A 86 -0.72 19.87 -34.42
CA ALA A 86 -0.24 18.72 -33.67
C ALA A 86 0.55 19.25 -32.48
N SER A 87 -0.08 19.27 -31.30
CA SER A 87 0.61 19.54 -30.07
C SER A 87 1.77 18.54 -29.97
N PRO A 88 3.01 19.00 -29.72
CA PRO A 88 4.13 18.10 -29.58
C PRO A 88 3.79 17.12 -28.45
N MET A 89 3.92 15.82 -28.72
CA MET A 89 3.88 14.80 -27.69
C MET A 89 5.30 14.63 -27.13
N PRO A 90 5.65 15.16 -25.95
CA PRO A 90 6.75 14.62 -25.19
C PRO A 90 6.14 13.65 -24.18
N SER A 91 6.21 12.35 -24.49
CA SER A 91 6.06 11.34 -23.45
C SER A 91 7.11 10.26 -23.65
N THR A 92 8.36 10.71 -23.82
CA THR A 92 9.51 9.86 -23.53
C THR A 92 9.50 9.66 -22.02
N MET A 93 8.86 8.59 -21.57
CA MET A 93 8.91 8.13 -20.20
C MET A 93 10.40 8.04 -19.80
N PRO A 94 10.80 8.64 -18.67
CA PRO A 94 12.18 8.56 -18.23
C PRO A 94 12.58 7.08 -18.10
N PRO A 95 13.78 6.70 -18.57
CA PRO A 95 14.24 5.32 -18.44
C PRO A 95 14.21 4.91 -16.96
N ALA A 96 13.77 3.69 -16.68
CA ALA A 96 13.83 3.14 -15.34
C ALA A 96 15.26 3.25 -14.82
N ALA A 97 15.43 3.79 -13.60
CA ALA A 97 16.74 3.94 -13.00
C ALA A 97 17.45 2.58 -12.96
N THR A 98 18.61 2.48 -13.62
CA THR A 98 19.34 1.22 -13.75
C THR A 98 20.22 0.91 -12.54
N GLY A 99 20.57 1.93 -11.74
CA GLY A 99 21.44 1.82 -10.57
C GLY A 99 20.74 2.12 -9.24
N PHE A 100 21.45 1.84 -8.15
CA PHE A 100 21.07 2.29 -6.81
C PHE A 100 21.39 3.79 -6.66
N THR A 101 20.52 4.51 -5.97
CA THR A 101 20.68 5.93 -5.63
C THR A 101 20.31 6.15 -4.17
N CYS A 102 20.98 7.07 -3.50
CA CYS A 102 20.63 7.49 -2.15
C CYS A 102 19.82 8.81 -2.17
N GLU A 103 19.55 9.35 -3.37
CA GLU A 103 18.72 10.53 -3.62
C GLU A 103 17.24 10.17 -3.81
N THR A 104 16.38 11.18 -3.92
CA THR A 104 14.95 11.00 -4.21
C THR A 104 14.74 10.33 -5.56
N ALA A 105 13.87 9.32 -5.60
CA ALA A 105 13.43 8.64 -6.81
C ALA A 105 11.91 8.68 -6.96
N THR A 106 11.41 8.68 -8.20
CA THR A 106 9.97 8.76 -8.47
C THR A 106 9.57 7.76 -9.56
N VAL A 107 8.46 7.06 -9.34
CA VAL A 107 7.78 6.23 -10.35
C VAL A 107 6.31 6.61 -10.43
N ALA A 108 5.72 6.59 -11.63
CA ALA A 108 4.34 7.01 -11.84
C ALA A 108 3.53 5.96 -12.62
N ASP A 109 2.27 5.81 -12.24
CA ASP A 109 1.27 5.01 -12.94
C ASP A 109 0.77 5.77 -14.17
N ALA A 110 1.13 5.27 -15.36
CA ALA A 110 0.73 5.88 -16.62
C ALA A 110 -0.77 5.70 -16.92
N SER A 111 -1.48 4.81 -16.22
CA SER A 111 -2.86 4.42 -16.53
C SER A 111 -3.94 5.25 -15.84
N SER A 112 -3.58 6.16 -14.93
CA SER A 112 -4.56 6.91 -14.09
C SER A 112 -5.53 5.98 -13.35
N SER A 113 -5.01 4.91 -12.77
CA SER A 113 -5.80 3.92 -12.04
C SER A 113 -5.86 4.23 -10.54
N ALA A 114 -6.92 3.77 -9.89
CA ALA A 114 -7.00 3.73 -8.43
C ALA A 114 -6.59 2.36 -7.92
N TRP A 115 -5.76 2.35 -6.90
CA TRP A 115 -5.10 1.15 -6.41
C TRP A 115 -5.44 0.87 -4.95
N ARG A 116 -5.25 -0.38 -4.54
CA ARG A 116 -5.30 -0.81 -3.15
C ARG A 116 -4.00 -1.51 -2.82
N LEU A 117 -3.26 -1.04 -1.83
CA LEU A 117 -2.10 -1.78 -1.32
C LEU A 117 -2.62 -2.95 -0.49
N VAL A 118 -2.43 -4.18 -0.98
CA VAL A 118 -3.07 -5.38 -0.39
C VAL A 118 -2.11 -6.27 0.38
N ARG A 119 -0.80 -6.20 0.08
CA ARG A 119 0.23 -6.99 0.75
C ARG A 119 1.62 -6.41 0.49
N SER A 120 2.55 -6.74 1.37
CA SER A 120 3.99 -6.63 1.17
C SER A 120 4.61 -8.01 1.13
N ARG A 121 5.74 -8.13 0.43
CA ARG A 121 6.61 -9.30 0.43
C ARG A 121 8.04 -8.80 0.48
N TRP A 122 8.91 -9.52 1.18
CA TRP A 122 10.33 -9.16 1.24
C TRP A 122 11.19 -10.40 1.19
N GLY A 123 12.44 -10.23 0.81
CA GLY A 123 13.44 -11.29 0.86
C GLY A 123 14.80 -10.85 0.37
N PRO A 124 15.85 -11.63 0.68
CA PRO A 124 17.19 -11.34 0.23
C PRO A 124 17.36 -11.63 -1.26
N ARG A 125 18.19 -10.84 -1.93
CA ARG A 125 18.68 -11.05 -3.30
C ARG A 125 20.21 -10.90 -3.30
N GLY A 126 20.86 -11.43 -4.33
CA GLY A 126 22.33 -11.34 -4.42
C GLY A 126 22.82 -9.89 -4.43
N GLY A 127 23.30 -9.41 -3.28
CA GLY A 127 23.87 -8.06 -3.07
C GLY A 127 22.86 -6.96 -2.67
N PHE A 128 21.59 -7.28 -2.44
CA PHE A 128 20.58 -6.33 -1.98
C PHE A 128 19.38 -7.05 -1.36
N ASP A 129 18.61 -6.35 -0.53
CA ASP A 129 17.31 -6.82 -0.06
C ASP A 129 16.20 -6.27 -0.94
N GLN A 130 15.12 -7.03 -1.10
CA GLN A 130 13.98 -6.63 -1.93
C GLN A 130 12.72 -6.54 -1.09
N LEU A 131 11.97 -5.46 -1.27
CA LEU A 131 10.61 -5.27 -0.78
C LEU A 131 9.67 -5.06 -1.98
N ALA A 132 8.70 -5.94 -2.15
CA ALA A 132 7.64 -5.83 -3.14
C ALA A 132 6.32 -5.44 -2.46
N LEU A 133 5.78 -4.28 -2.85
CA LEU A 133 4.48 -3.77 -2.47
C LEU A 133 3.49 -4.11 -3.57
N VAL A 134 2.49 -4.93 -3.26
CA VAL A 134 1.55 -5.44 -4.25
C VAL A 134 0.27 -4.61 -4.19
N LEU A 135 -0.07 -4.01 -5.33
CA LEU A 135 -1.24 -3.16 -5.49
C LEU A 135 -2.27 -3.87 -6.36
N GLN A 136 -3.51 -3.92 -5.88
CA GLN A 136 -4.65 -4.42 -6.62
C GLN A 136 -5.41 -3.26 -7.28
N LEU A 137 -5.72 -3.40 -8.56
CA LEU A 137 -6.53 -2.45 -9.30
C LEU A 137 -7.93 -2.36 -8.70
N ARG A 138 -8.42 -1.15 -8.47
CA ARG A 138 -9.80 -0.89 -8.04
C ARG A 138 -10.68 -0.34 -9.16
N ARG A 139 -10.14 0.58 -9.95
CA ARG A 139 -10.79 1.20 -11.12
C ARG A 139 -9.74 1.84 -12.02
N THR A 140 -10.04 1.96 -13.31
CA THR A 140 -9.12 2.46 -14.35
C THR A 140 -9.38 3.93 -14.75
N ASP A 141 -10.34 4.59 -14.10
CA ASP A 141 -10.84 5.93 -14.44
C ASP A 141 -10.64 6.91 -13.27
N ALA A 142 -9.48 6.84 -12.61
CA ALA A 142 -9.21 7.70 -11.48
C ALA A 142 -8.91 9.14 -11.95
N PRO A 143 -9.24 10.16 -11.13
CA PRO A 143 -9.14 11.56 -11.53
C PRO A 143 -7.68 12.04 -11.72
N ARG A 144 -6.70 11.29 -11.19
CA ARG A 144 -5.28 11.54 -11.34
C ARG A 144 -4.48 10.24 -11.27
N ALA A 145 -3.32 10.24 -11.91
CA ALA A 145 -2.33 9.18 -11.80
C ALA A 145 -1.79 9.03 -10.37
N THR A 146 -1.39 7.81 -10.03
CA THR A 146 -0.65 7.54 -8.80
C THR A 146 0.83 7.77 -9.04
N THR A 147 1.48 8.52 -8.16
CA THR A 147 2.93 8.72 -8.14
C THR A 147 3.49 8.15 -6.84
N VAL A 148 4.62 7.47 -6.91
CA VAL A 148 5.38 7.00 -5.75
C VAL A 148 6.69 7.74 -5.73
N THR A 149 6.87 8.54 -4.70
CA THR A 149 8.14 9.20 -4.37
C THR A 149 8.84 8.40 -3.29
N VAL A 150 10.11 8.10 -3.49
CA VAL A 150 10.97 7.36 -2.56
C VAL A 150 12.08 8.30 -2.10
N GLU A 151 12.22 8.44 -0.78
CA GLU A 151 13.23 9.31 -0.15
C GLU A 151 13.99 8.53 0.92
N SER A 152 15.32 8.64 0.93
CA SER A 152 16.17 8.15 2.03
C SER A 152 16.45 9.30 2.98
N MET A 153 16.25 9.08 4.27
CA MET A 153 16.45 10.10 5.32
C MET A 153 16.76 9.45 6.68
N THR A 154 17.10 10.26 7.66
CA THR A 154 17.26 9.83 9.06
C THR A 154 15.90 9.65 9.74
N GLY A 155 15.85 8.87 10.83
CA GLY A 155 14.62 8.72 11.63
C GLY A 155 14.07 10.04 12.19
N SER A 156 14.94 10.98 12.56
CA SER A 156 14.56 12.33 12.98
C SER A 156 13.88 13.10 11.84
N GLU A 157 14.40 13.03 10.62
CA GLU A 157 13.79 13.70 9.46
C GLU A 157 12.41 13.13 9.11
N VAL A 158 12.19 11.82 9.30
CA VAL A 158 10.84 11.21 9.16
C VAL A 158 9.86 11.86 10.13
N THR A 159 10.27 12.03 11.39
CA THR A 159 9.44 12.63 12.43
C THR A 159 9.18 14.10 12.16
N GLU A 160 10.21 14.86 11.81
CA GLU A 160 10.11 16.30 11.55
C GLU A 160 9.28 16.63 10.30
N ARG A 161 9.46 15.86 9.21
CA ARG A 161 8.83 16.14 7.92
C ARG A 161 7.40 15.61 7.81
N TYR A 162 7.12 14.44 8.41
CA TYR A 162 5.84 13.75 8.25
C TYR A 162 5.08 13.55 9.56
N GLY A 163 5.65 13.89 10.72
CA GLY A 163 5.01 13.62 12.02
C GLY A 163 4.87 12.12 12.33
N LEU A 164 5.60 11.27 11.61
CA LEU A 164 5.56 9.82 11.78
C LEU A 164 6.63 9.35 12.77
N PRO A 165 6.39 8.28 13.54
CA PRO A 165 7.43 7.72 14.39
C PRO A 165 8.64 7.29 13.55
N ALA A 166 9.84 7.60 14.03
CA ALA A 166 11.07 7.04 13.49
C ALA A 166 11.05 5.51 13.57
N PRO A 167 11.64 4.79 12.58
CA PRO A 167 11.87 3.36 12.72
C PRO A 167 12.62 3.03 14.01
N THR A 168 12.21 1.95 14.66
CA THR A 168 12.88 1.45 15.86
C THR A 168 14.16 0.69 15.55
N SER A 169 14.28 0.17 14.32
CA SER A 169 15.43 -0.58 13.82
C SER A 169 15.98 0.01 12.52
N GLY A 170 17.30 0.00 12.36
CA GLY A 170 18.02 0.61 11.24
C GLY A 170 18.60 1.99 11.57
N ASP A 171 19.59 2.41 10.78
CA ASP A 171 20.26 3.71 10.92
C ASP A 171 19.55 4.81 10.12
N ARG A 172 18.86 4.43 9.05
CA ARG A 172 18.15 5.29 8.10
C ARG A 172 16.73 4.78 7.87
N ALA A 173 15.92 5.63 7.26
CA ALA A 173 14.57 5.34 6.84
C ALA A 173 14.42 5.58 5.33
N ILE A 174 13.81 4.64 4.62
CA ILE A 174 13.32 4.87 3.26
C ILE A 174 11.81 5.06 3.33
N VAL A 175 11.34 6.23 2.91
CA VAL A 175 9.91 6.57 2.90
C VAL A 175 9.38 6.50 1.47
N LEU A 176 8.38 5.66 1.24
CA LEU A 176 7.63 5.59 -0.01
C LEU A 176 6.29 6.31 0.18
N SER A 177 6.11 7.44 -0.51
CA SER A 177 4.89 8.25 -0.48
C SER A 177 4.08 8.02 -1.74
N PHE A 178 2.87 7.46 -1.59
CA PHE A 178 1.93 7.22 -2.68
C PHE A 178 0.97 8.41 -2.83
N ASP A 179 1.31 9.37 -3.68
CA ASP A 179 0.41 10.48 -4.04
C ASP A 179 -0.54 10.04 -5.15
N GLY A 180 -1.80 9.86 -4.82
CA GLY A 180 -2.80 9.41 -5.77
C GLY A 180 -3.97 8.67 -5.10
N PRO A 181 -4.88 8.10 -5.90
CA PRO A 181 -6.01 7.34 -5.40
C PRO A 181 -5.58 5.93 -4.95
N VAL A 182 -4.74 5.85 -3.91
CA VAL A 182 -4.28 4.60 -3.29
C VAL A 182 -4.97 4.39 -1.95
N GLN A 183 -5.48 3.18 -1.71
CA GLN A 183 -6.07 2.80 -0.44
C GLN A 183 -5.18 1.83 0.33
N LEU A 184 -5.03 2.09 1.63
CA LEU A 184 -4.46 1.17 2.60
C LEU A 184 -5.60 0.63 3.49
N PRO A 185 -6.14 -0.56 3.19
CA PRO A 185 -7.28 -1.09 3.95
C PRO A 185 -6.89 -1.52 5.37
N THR A 186 -5.63 -1.89 5.57
CA THR A 186 -5.07 -2.34 6.85
C THR A 186 -3.60 -1.95 6.88
N ALA A 187 -3.12 -1.46 8.02
CA ALA A 187 -1.70 -1.18 8.19
C ALA A 187 -0.90 -2.51 8.15
N PHE A 188 0.23 -2.48 7.46
CA PHE A 188 1.23 -3.53 7.48
C PHE A 188 2.39 -3.08 8.36
N GLU A 189 2.79 -3.96 9.25
CA GLU A 189 4.00 -3.82 10.07
C GLU A 189 4.78 -5.13 10.00
N GLY A 190 6.10 -5.07 10.03
CA GLY A 190 6.94 -6.26 10.03
C GLY A 190 8.41 -5.96 10.27
N SER A 191 9.10 -6.94 10.85
CA SER A 191 10.56 -6.92 11.06
C SER A 191 11.15 -8.06 10.23
N PRO A 192 11.51 -7.80 8.96
CA PRO A 192 11.90 -8.85 8.03
C PRO A 192 13.24 -9.52 8.35
N ASP A 193 14.03 -8.96 9.28
CA ASP A 193 15.34 -9.47 9.72
C ASP A 193 16.27 -9.79 8.53
N LEU A 194 16.33 -8.87 7.57
CA LEU A 194 17.21 -8.95 6.41
C LEU A 194 18.48 -8.12 6.66
N THR A 195 19.44 -8.17 5.74
CA THR A 195 20.75 -7.53 5.93
C THR A 195 20.65 -6.01 6.00
N SER A 196 19.94 -5.40 5.04
CA SER A 196 19.70 -3.96 4.95
C SER A 196 18.30 -3.58 5.43
N ILE A 197 17.26 -4.39 5.17
CA ILE A 197 15.88 -4.06 5.59
C ILE A 197 15.60 -4.64 6.98
N GLN A 198 15.35 -3.76 7.96
CA GLN A 198 15.17 -4.12 9.37
C GLN A 198 13.72 -4.03 9.83
N GLU A 199 12.98 -3.07 9.30
CA GLU A 199 11.61 -2.75 9.74
C GLU A 199 10.78 -2.23 8.57
N LEU A 200 9.49 -2.51 8.60
CA LEU A 200 8.50 -1.94 7.70
C LEU A 200 7.27 -1.54 8.52
N SER A 201 6.78 -0.32 8.31
CA SER A 201 5.49 0.15 8.81
C SER A 201 4.76 0.93 7.72
N THR A 202 3.43 0.99 7.82
CA THR A 202 2.60 1.74 6.87
C THR A 202 1.56 2.58 7.59
N THR A 203 1.25 3.73 7.02
CA THR A 203 0.26 4.65 7.56
C THR A 203 -0.44 5.41 6.45
N THR A 204 -1.57 6.02 6.77
CA THR A 204 -2.24 6.99 5.90
C THR A 204 -2.29 8.31 6.64
N ASP A 205 -1.70 9.34 6.04
CA ASP A 205 -1.66 10.69 6.58
C ASP A 205 -2.02 11.67 5.45
N ASP A 206 -2.99 12.55 5.71
CA ASP A 206 -3.58 13.48 4.73
C ASP A 206 -3.97 12.83 3.39
N GLY A 207 -4.50 11.60 3.46
CA GLY A 207 -4.93 10.84 2.27
C GLY A 207 -3.78 10.29 1.42
N THR A 208 -2.53 10.46 1.85
CA THR A 208 -1.34 9.88 1.24
C THR A 208 -0.94 8.62 2.01
N VAL A 209 -0.88 7.49 1.30
CA VAL A 209 -0.36 6.25 1.89
C VAL A 209 1.16 6.37 1.94
N ARG A 210 1.74 6.16 3.13
CA ARG A 210 3.19 6.15 3.34
C ARG A 210 3.63 4.79 3.84
N VAL A 211 4.73 4.29 3.29
CA VAL A 211 5.44 3.11 3.76
C VAL A 211 6.79 3.58 4.26
N VAL A 212 7.10 3.32 5.53
CA VAL A 212 8.37 3.65 6.14
C VAL A 212 9.15 2.35 6.34
N VAL A 213 10.36 2.31 5.78
CA VAL A 213 11.24 1.14 5.86
C VAL A 213 12.48 1.52 6.65
N GLY A 214 12.68 0.90 7.81
CA GLY A 214 13.91 1.03 8.58
C GLY A 214 15.03 0.23 7.92
N VAL A 215 16.15 0.88 7.62
CA VAL A 215 17.27 0.27 6.90
C VAL A 215 18.62 0.52 7.57
N THR A 216 19.52 -0.46 7.47
CA THR A 216 20.93 -0.35 7.86
C THR A 216 21.77 0.17 6.70
N GLY A 217 22.82 0.93 6.99
CA GLY A 217 23.73 1.50 5.98
C GLY A 217 23.22 2.81 5.38
N GLU A 218 23.65 3.16 4.17
CA GLU A 218 23.33 4.46 3.57
C GLU A 218 21.90 4.56 3.01
N GLY A 219 21.13 3.48 2.97
CA GLY A 219 19.76 3.53 2.42
C GLY A 219 19.71 3.84 0.91
N CYS A 220 20.77 3.47 0.18
CA CYS A 220 20.79 3.56 -1.27
C CYS A 220 19.88 2.47 -1.86
N HIS A 221 19.01 2.90 -2.76
CA HIS A 221 17.86 2.13 -3.20
C HIS A 221 17.62 2.25 -4.70
N ARG A 222 16.85 1.32 -5.23
CA ARG A 222 16.31 1.36 -6.59
C ARG A 222 14.83 1.03 -6.52
N VAL A 223 14.00 1.87 -7.15
CA VAL A 223 12.56 1.63 -7.23
C VAL A 223 12.15 1.30 -8.66
N SER A 224 11.23 0.34 -8.80
CA SER A 224 10.59 0.00 -10.07
C SER A 224 9.11 -0.33 -9.85
N ALA A 225 8.28 -0.10 -10.87
CA ALA A 225 6.85 -0.40 -10.81
C ALA A 225 6.45 -1.28 -12.00
N ALA A 226 6.68 -2.58 -11.87
CA ALA A 226 6.35 -3.53 -12.94
C ALA A 226 4.82 -3.60 -13.11
N GLY A 227 4.34 -3.38 -14.34
CA GLY A 227 2.91 -3.39 -14.66
C GLY A 227 2.24 -2.01 -14.67
N TRP A 228 2.94 -0.93 -14.30
CA TRP A 228 2.45 0.46 -14.49
C TRP A 228 2.66 1.02 -15.90
N ALA A 229 3.23 0.22 -16.81
CA ALA A 229 3.35 0.58 -18.21
C ALA A 229 1.97 0.68 -18.89
N PHE A 230 1.86 1.57 -19.87
CA PHE A 230 0.65 1.81 -20.65
C PHE A 230 0.02 0.49 -21.12
N GLN A 231 -1.29 0.35 -20.88
CA GLN A 231 -2.15 -0.75 -21.35
C GLN A 231 -1.99 -2.10 -20.65
N SER A 232 -1.44 -2.16 -19.44
CA SER A 232 -1.59 -3.40 -18.67
C SER A 232 -3.06 -3.58 -18.28
N ALA A 233 -3.69 -4.66 -18.74
CA ALA A 233 -4.98 -5.12 -18.21
C ALA A 233 -4.80 -5.81 -16.84
N ALA A 234 -3.65 -5.57 -16.18
CA ALA A 234 -3.24 -6.24 -14.99
C ALA A 234 -4.13 -5.80 -13.83
N GLN A 235 -4.75 -6.79 -13.16
CA GLN A 235 -5.52 -6.55 -11.95
C GLN A 235 -4.62 -6.36 -10.72
N GLU A 236 -3.34 -6.67 -10.86
CA GLU A 236 -2.33 -6.60 -9.81
C GLU A 236 -1.01 -6.11 -10.41
N VAL A 237 -0.34 -5.21 -9.69
CA VAL A 237 0.95 -4.62 -10.07
C VAL A 237 1.84 -4.55 -8.84
N GLU A 238 3.15 -4.46 -9.05
CA GLU A 238 4.12 -4.45 -7.96
C GLU A 238 5.00 -3.20 -8.04
N VAL A 239 5.07 -2.48 -6.93
CA VAL A 239 6.12 -1.49 -6.68
C VAL A 239 7.23 -2.21 -5.90
N ILE A 240 8.38 -2.34 -6.53
CA ILE A 240 9.55 -3.05 -6.01
C ILE A 240 10.58 -2.03 -5.57
N LEU A 241 11.00 -2.12 -4.30
CA LEU A 241 12.11 -1.41 -3.72
C LEU A 241 13.25 -2.41 -3.48
N ASP A 242 14.38 -2.19 -4.14
CA ASP A 242 15.63 -2.88 -3.86
C ASP A 242 16.50 -1.97 -2.98
N VAL A 243 17.08 -2.51 -1.90
CA VAL A 243 17.95 -1.78 -0.95
C VAL A 243 19.31 -2.44 -0.93
N GLN A 244 20.36 -1.69 -1.27
CA GLN A 244 21.71 -2.22 -1.40
C GLN A 244 22.27 -2.72 -0.06
N HIS A 245 23.04 -3.81 -0.09
CA HIS A 245 23.88 -4.23 1.04
C HIS A 245 25.14 -3.36 1.05
N GLU A 246 25.43 -2.71 2.17
CA GLU A 246 26.67 -1.95 2.38
C GLU A 246 27.45 -2.44 3.60
#